data_AF-A0A963FXY7-F1
#
_entry.id   AF-A0A963FXY7-F1
#
_cell.length_a   1.000
_cell.length_b   1.000
_cell.length_c   1.000
_cell.angle_alpha   90.00
_cell.angle_beta   90.00
_cell.angle_gamma   90.00
#
_symmetry.space_group_name_H-M   'P 1'
#
loop_
_entity.id
_entity.type
_entity.pdbx_description
1 polymer ?
#
loop_
_entity_poly.entity_id
_entity_poly.type
_entity_poly.pdbx_seq_one_letter_code
_entity_poly.pdbx_strand_id
1 'polypeptide(L)'
;MPNVLGIRVSVVAFLASLAATLPLSAQATSAARVDFAVGDVKAQTPDGRSRPLAKGAEIASGETIDTGSGRAQVRFTDGAQVSLAPQTRFRIDDYHFAGKADGSEKGFFSLLKGALRTITGLVGRSNREKYRVTTTVATIGIRGTEFSVTYGNSINVTTGEGSNEVCNAAGCLILNSGETAYVADSNTLPVMTDRKVEIPPPPAQGSQLSGYIAGDRVTRDGTPTALANALAGQPAGGLTSGSGYSITLSGIFSSVSPPGAAQWSADGITGSTAATFSGGGLAAFSDGPMEVFQGAPVGMLSDGIIGWGRWIDGSRLVSGVPYDTFQHTHYVIGLPTPVMPTSGTFNYTLLGYTFPTATLDGVNFTFGTLPITGSLTANFTAGTVDGSLGVPIGGNTYSTSWTGGVTITGATFGGFGMPVTGGGCTGCTSYINGFFAGPNAARAGLSYIFTGTPIGPIQGAAAFSQ
;
A
#
# COMPACT_ATOMS: atom_id res chain seq x y z
N MET A 1 34.28 -8.81 -86.84
CA MET A 1 34.87 -8.95 -85.49
C MET A 1 34.12 -8.00 -84.55
N PRO A 2 33.93 -8.38 -83.28
CA PRO A 2 32.68 -8.76 -82.60
C PRO A 2 31.81 -7.53 -82.21
N ASN A 3 30.60 -7.56 -81.64
CA ASN A 3 30.17 -8.25 -80.43
C ASN A 3 28.66 -7.93 -80.15
N VAL A 4 27.96 -8.94 -79.64
CA VAL A 4 26.77 -8.94 -78.74
C VAL A 4 25.49 -8.17 -79.11
N LEU A 5 24.43 -8.91 -79.45
CA LEU A 5 23.03 -8.50 -79.25
C LEU A 5 22.28 -9.56 -78.43
N GLY A 6 21.65 -9.13 -77.35
CA GLY A 6 21.22 -9.95 -76.23
C GLY A 6 19.99 -10.83 -76.44
N ILE A 7 20.00 -11.97 -75.74
CA ILE A 7 18.87 -12.89 -75.61
C ILE A 7 18.05 -12.48 -74.38
N ARG A 8 16.80 -12.09 -74.63
CA ARG A 8 15.74 -11.93 -73.62
C ARG A 8 15.09 -13.29 -73.37
N VAL A 9 15.16 -13.82 -72.15
CA VAL A 9 14.21 -14.85 -71.68
C VAL A 9 13.86 -14.61 -70.21
N SER A 10 12.62 -14.15 -70.01
CA SER A 10 11.70 -14.41 -68.91
C SER A 10 12.20 -14.46 -67.45
N VAL A 11 12.13 -13.31 -66.76
CA VAL A 11 12.12 -13.20 -65.30
C VAL A 11 10.67 -13.03 -64.83
N VAL A 12 9.93 -14.13 -64.63
CA VAL A 12 8.57 -14.07 -64.04
C VAL A 12 8.34 -15.11 -62.92
N ALA A 13 9.30 -15.97 -62.58
CA ALA A 13 9.00 -17.12 -61.71
C ALA A 13 9.92 -17.33 -60.50
N PHE A 14 10.44 -16.28 -59.85
CA PHE A 14 11.30 -16.46 -58.66
C PHE A 14 11.16 -15.41 -57.54
N LEU A 15 9.97 -14.82 -57.35
CA LEU A 15 9.70 -13.84 -56.29
C LEU A 15 8.37 -14.09 -55.55
N ALA A 16 7.95 -15.35 -55.39
CA ALA A 16 6.67 -15.69 -54.79
C ALA A 16 6.71 -16.78 -53.70
N SER A 17 7.83 -16.98 -53.00
CA SER A 17 7.91 -18.02 -51.96
C SER A 17 8.69 -17.66 -50.68
N LEU A 18 8.86 -16.36 -50.38
CA LEU A 18 9.55 -15.94 -49.14
C LEU A 18 8.77 -14.88 -48.36
N ALA A 19 7.44 -14.99 -48.33
CA ALA A 19 6.60 -14.16 -47.49
C ALA A 19 5.74 -15.03 -46.56
N ALA A 20 5.92 -14.78 -45.26
CA ALA A 20 5.01 -15.13 -44.16
C ALA A 20 5.04 -16.56 -43.61
N THR A 21 6.14 -16.91 -42.94
CA THR A 21 6.05 -17.67 -41.68
C THR A 21 6.48 -16.75 -40.52
N LEU A 22 5.70 -15.70 -40.27
CA LEU A 22 5.77 -15.01 -38.99
C LEU A 22 5.03 -15.88 -37.97
N PRO A 23 5.68 -16.43 -36.94
CA PRO A 23 4.96 -17.10 -35.88
C PRO A 23 4.04 -16.07 -35.23
N LEU A 24 2.74 -16.30 -35.32
CA LEU A 24 1.72 -15.57 -34.57
C LEU A 24 2.02 -15.85 -33.09
N SER A 25 2.80 -14.99 -32.45
CA SER A 25 2.98 -15.05 -31.01
C SER A 25 1.65 -14.67 -30.40
N ALA A 26 0.87 -15.67 -29.99
CA ALA A 26 -0.29 -15.47 -29.15
C ALA A 26 0.18 -14.65 -27.94
N GLN A 27 -0.30 -13.41 -27.84
CA GLN A 27 -0.04 -12.61 -26.66
C GLN A 27 -0.81 -13.27 -25.52
N ALA A 28 -0.09 -13.96 -24.66
CA ALA A 28 -0.66 -14.50 -23.45
C ALA A 28 -1.12 -13.31 -22.60
N THR A 29 -2.43 -13.18 -22.41
CA THR A 29 -2.99 -12.16 -21.53
C THR A 29 -2.42 -12.38 -20.13
N SER A 30 -1.80 -11.34 -19.57
CA SER A 30 -1.28 -11.35 -18.21
C SER A 30 -2.40 -11.68 -17.23
N ALA A 31 -2.26 -12.78 -16.48
CA ALA A 31 -3.22 -13.19 -15.47
C ALA A 31 -2.96 -12.48 -14.14
N ALA A 32 -1.68 -12.23 -13.84
CA ALA A 32 -1.25 -11.61 -12.61
C ALA A 32 0.07 -10.85 -12.76
N ARG A 33 0.36 -10.01 -11.77
CA ARG A 33 1.59 -9.23 -11.65
C ARG A 33 2.22 -9.46 -10.29
N VAL A 34 3.55 -9.57 -10.26
CA VAL A 34 4.32 -9.72 -9.01
C VAL A 34 4.38 -8.37 -8.29
N ASP A 35 3.80 -8.30 -7.09
CA ASP A 35 3.88 -7.11 -6.21
C ASP A 35 5.24 -7.05 -5.50
N PHE A 36 5.74 -8.21 -5.04
CA PHE A 36 7.13 -8.39 -4.62
C PHE A 36 7.59 -9.84 -4.80
N ALA A 37 8.90 -10.03 -4.97
CA ALA A 37 9.56 -11.33 -4.94
C ALA A 37 10.95 -11.14 -4.32
N VAL A 38 11.31 -11.98 -3.35
CA VAL A 38 12.61 -11.95 -2.67
C VAL A 38 13.17 -13.36 -2.55
N GLY A 39 14.46 -13.51 -2.81
CA GLY A 39 15.12 -14.80 -2.98
C GLY A 39 14.94 -15.36 -4.40
N ASP A 40 15.26 -16.63 -4.58
CA ASP A 40 15.24 -17.30 -5.88
C ASP A 40 13.82 -17.70 -6.33
N VAL A 41 12.96 -16.71 -6.54
CA VAL A 41 11.60 -16.92 -7.06
C VAL A 41 11.64 -17.01 -8.58
N LYS A 42 10.99 -18.03 -9.15
CA LYS A 42 10.94 -18.26 -10.59
C LYS A 42 9.52 -18.56 -11.05
N ALA A 43 9.20 -18.15 -12.27
CA ALA A 43 8.05 -18.67 -13.01
C ALA A 43 8.56 -19.76 -13.96
N GLN A 44 7.76 -20.80 -14.12
CA GLN A 44 7.98 -21.86 -15.09
C GLN A 44 6.76 -21.93 -16.01
N THR A 45 7.00 -21.82 -17.31
CA THR A 45 5.97 -21.97 -18.34
C THR A 45 5.58 -23.44 -18.51
N PRO A 46 4.41 -23.74 -19.12
CA PRO A 46 3.95 -25.12 -19.34
C PRO A 46 4.94 -26.00 -20.12
N ASP A 47 5.74 -25.40 -21.01
CA ASP A 47 6.79 -26.07 -21.79
C ASP A 47 8.12 -26.25 -21.00
N GLY A 48 8.11 -25.94 -19.71
CA GLY A 48 9.21 -26.20 -18.79
C GLY A 48 10.28 -25.10 -18.75
N ARG A 49 10.18 -24.05 -19.57
CA ARG A 49 11.13 -22.92 -19.51
C ARG A 49 10.94 -22.15 -18.22
N SER A 50 12.04 -21.74 -17.59
CA SER A 50 12.01 -21.01 -16.33
C SER A 50 12.63 -19.63 -16.45
N ARG A 51 12.04 -18.65 -15.76
CA ARG A 51 12.51 -17.27 -15.70
C ARG A 51 12.44 -16.76 -14.25
N PRO A 52 13.41 -15.94 -13.80
CA PRO A 52 13.31 -15.31 -12.49
C PRO A 52 12.10 -14.37 -12.44
N LEU A 53 11.47 -14.27 -11.27
CA LEU A 53 10.43 -13.31 -10.98
C LEU A 53 10.99 -12.16 -10.14
N ALA A 54 10.70 -10.93 -10.57
CA ALA A 54 10.99 -9.71 -9.85
C ALA A 54 9.72 -8.86 -9.78
N LYS A 55 9.73 -7.82 -8.93
CA LYS A 55 8.62 -6.87 -8.82
C LYS A 55 8.22 -6.34 -10.21
N GLY A 56 6.94 -6.42 -10.50
CA GLY A 56 6.33 -5.99 -11.74
C GLY A 56 6.38 -6.99 -12.89
N ALA A 57 7.03 -8.14 -12.72
CA ALA A 57 6.93 -9.22 -13.69
C ALA A 57 5.48 -9.69 -13.82
N GLU A 58 5.06 -9.88 -15.06
CA GLU A 58 3.76 -10.48 -15.36
C GLU A 58 3.85 -12.00 -15.24
N ILE A 59 2.72 -12.64 -14.97
CA ILE A 59 2.54 -14.08 -14.87
C ILE A 59 1.31 -14.44 -15.68
N ALA A 60 1.46 -15.38 -16.59
CA ALA A 60 0.40 -15.86 -17.46
C ALA A 60 -0.35 -17.04 -16.83
N SER A 61 -1.58 -17.26 -17.30
CA SER A 61 -2.29 -18.51 -17.03
C SER A 61 -1.49 -19.69 -17.60
N GLY A 62 -1.45 -20.80 -16.86
CA GLY A 62 -0.63 -21.99 -17.14
C GLY A 62 0.75 -21.99 -16.47
N GLU A 63 1.27 -20.83 -16.03
CA GLU A 63 2.59 -20.77 -15.39
C GLU A 63 2.56 -21.29 -13.93
N THR A 64 3.70 -21.85 -13.51
CA THR A 64 3.97 -22.27 -12.12
C THR A 64 4.99 -21.35 -11.48
N ILE A 65 4.66 -20.80 -10.32
CA ILE A 65 5.54 -20.01 -9.47
C ILE A 65 6.23 -20.96 -8.48
N ASP A 66 7.55 -20.99 -8.50
CA ASP A 66 8.38 -21.69 -7.51
C ASP A 66 9.13 -20.65 -6.68
N THR A 67 8.90 -20.63 -5.37
CA THR A 67 9.56 -19.68 -4.48
C THR A 67 10.93 -20.14 -3.98
N GLY A 68 11.31 -21.40 -4.15
CA GLY A 68 12.58 -21.91 -3.61
C GLY A 68 12.72 -21.63 -2.10
N SER A 69 13.82 -21.02 -1.67
CA SER A 69 13.98 -20.49 -0.30
C SER A 69 13.39 -19.08 -0.12
N GLY A 70 12.95 -18.45 -1.21
CA GLY A 70 12.40 -17.10 -1.28
C GLY A 70 10.90 -17.01 -1.00
N ARG A 71 10.30 -15.86 -1.29
CA ARG A 71 8.87 -15.55 -1.10
C ARG A 71 8.38 -14.61 -2.17
N ALA A 72 7.08 -14.65 -2.45
CA ALA A 72 6.47 -13.75 -3.41
C ALA A 72 5.06 -13.31 -2.98
N GLN A 73 4.65 -12.14 -3.43
CA GLN A 73 3.25 -11.73 -3.45
C GLN A 73 2.86 -11.38 -4.88
N VAL A 74 1.70 -11.87 -5.28
CA VAL A 74 1.19 -11.79 -6.63
C VAL A 74 -0.22 -11.20 -6.59
N ARG A 75 -0.49 -10.23 -7.47
CA ARG A 75 -1.78 -9.57 -7.63
C ARG A 75 -2.37 -9.94 -8.97
N PHE A 76 -3.56 -10.51 -8.96
CA PHE A 76 -4.31 -10.88 -10.16
C PHE A 76 -5.08 -9.67 -10.71
N THR A 77 -5.46 -9.73 -11.99
CA THR A 77 -6.16 -8.64 -12.67
C THR A 77 -7.55 -8.33 -12.10
N ASP A 78 -8.16 -9.29 -11.40
CA ASP A 78 -9.43 -9.14 -10.66
C ASP A 78 -9.26 -8.58 -9.25
N GLY A 79 -8.03 -8.20 -8.88
CA GLY A 79 -7.69 -7.65 -7.57
C GLY A 79 -7.35 -8.70 -6.51
N ALA A 80 -7.41 -10.00 -6.82
CA ALA A 80 -7.02 -11.04 -5.87
C ALA A 80 -5.54 -10.91 -5.51
N GLN A 81 -5.18 -11.20 -4.26
CA GLN A 81 -3.79 -11.16 -3.78
C GLN A 81 -3.41 -12.51 -3.20
N VAL A 82 -2.32 -13.08 -3.71
CA VAL A 82 -1.77 -14.36 -3.24
C VAL A 82 -0.36 -14.14 -2.72
N SER A 83 -0.16 -14.41 -1.44
CA SER A 83 1.14 -14.41 -0.77
C SER A 83 1.66 -15.85 -0.68
N LEU A 84 2.87 -16.09 -1.19
CA LEU A 84 3.51 -17.38 -1.27
C LEU A 84 4.69 -17.44 -0.29
N ALA A 85 4.66 -18.44 0.60
CA ALA A 85 5.74 -18.73 1.54
C ALA A 85 6.97 -19.34 0.84
N PRO A 86 8.09 -19.56 1.56
CA PRO A 86 9.18 -20.38 1.06
C PRO A 86 8.75 -21.81 0.81
N GLN A 87 9.47 -22.46 -0.09
CA GLN A 87 9.26 -23.84 -0.54
C GLN A 87 7.88 -24.07 -1.18
N THR A 88 7.31 -23.02 -1.76
CA THR A 88 5.99 -23.05 -2.38
C THR A 88 6.10 -23.26 -3.88
N ARG A 89 5.29 -24.20 -4.40
CA ARG A 89 5.00 -24.33 -5.83
C ARG A 89 3.52 -24.10 -6.06
N PHE A 90 3.20 -22.99 -6.71
CA PHE A 90 1.84 -22.53 -6.96
C PHE A 90 1.61 -22.35 -8.45
N ARG A 91 0.61 -23.01 -9.02
CA ARG A 91 0.30 -22.96 -10.44
C ARG A 91 -1.03 -22.26 -10.69
N ILE A 92 -1.05 -21.42 -11.72
CA ILE A 92 -2.26 -20.78 -12.24
C ILE A 92 -2.80 -21.71 -13.32
N ASP A 93 -3.81 -22.53 -13.01
CA ASP A 93 -4.27 -23.57 -13.94
C ASP A 93 -5.07 -23.00 -15.10
N ASP A 94 -6.10 -22.22 -14.77
CA ASP A 94 -7.00 -21.56 -15.72
C ASP A 94 -7.47 -20.26 -15.07
N TYR A 95 -7.09 -19.14 -15.67
CA TYR A 95 -7.45 -17.82 -15.18
C TYR A 95 -7.97 -16.98 -16.34
N HIS A 96 -9.18 -16.46 -16.16
CA HIS A 96 -9.83 -15.59 -17.13
C HIS A 96 -10.58 -14.49 -16.40
N PHE A 97 -10.26 -13.24 -16.69
CA PHE A 97 -10.98 -12.08 -16.19
C PHE A 97 -10.82 -10.91 -17.17
N ALA A 98 -11.92 -10.49 -17.80
CA ALA A 98 -11.92 -9.45 -18.83
C ALA A 98 -12.29 -8.05 -18.28
N GLY A 99 -11.95 -7.78 -17.02
CA GLY A 99 -12.24 -6.50 -16.34
C GLY A 99 -13.67 -6.37 -15.78
N LYS A 100 -14.53 -7.37 -15.99
CA LYS A 100 -15.89 -7.47 -15.43
C LYS A 100 -16.24 -8.91 -15.12
N ALA A 101 -17.14 -9.10 -14.15
CA ALA A 101 -17.78 -10.38 -13.89
C ALA A 101 -19.03 -10.50 -14.77
N ASP A 102 -18.92 -11.24 -15.87
CA ASP A 102 -20.00 -11.47 -16.83
C ASP A 102 -20.40 -12.95 -16.95
N GLY A 103 -19.92 -13.77 -16.01
CA GLY A 103 -20.10 -15.20 -15.97
C GLY A 103 -19.04 -15.96 -16.76
N SER A 104 -18.15 -15.32 -17.52
CA SER A 104 -17.03 -15.98 -18.19
C SER A 104 -15.78 -16.11 -17.32
N GLU A 105 -15.73 -15.40 -16.19
CA GLU A 105 -14.57 -15.33 -15.32
C GLU A 105 -14.27 -16.65 -14.59
N LYS A 106 -12.97 -16.92 -14.38
CA LYS A 106 -12.47 -18.12 -13.71
C LYS A 106 -11.16 -17.86 -12.98
N GLY A 107 -10.98 -18.49 -11.82
CA GLY A 107 -9.75 -18.50 -11.04
C GLY A 107 -9.49 -19.88 -10.47
N PHE A 108 -8.85 -20.74 -11.27
CA PHE A 108 -8.46 -22.08 -10.87
C PHE A 108 -6.95 -22.14 -10.62
N PHE A 109 -6.59 -22.61 -9.44
CA PHE A 109 -5.20 -22.63 -8.99
C PHE A 109 -4.86 -23.98 -8.37
N SER A 110 -3.58 -24.34 -8.44
CA SER A 110 -3.04 -25.53 -7.77
C SER A 110 -1.92 -25.15 -6.82
N LEU A 111 -2.01 -25.57 -5.56
CA LEU A 111 -0.90 -25.53 -4.60
C LEU A 111 -0.26 -26.92 -4.56
N LEU A 112 0.92 -27.04 -5.17
CA LEU A 112 1.63 -28.32 -5.33
C LEU A 112 2.51 -28.66 -4.12
N LYS A 113 2.96 -27.66 -3.36
CA LYS A 113 3.64 -27.77 -2.06
C LYS A 113 3.80 -26.38 -1.44
N GLY A 114 4.11 -26.33 -0.14
CA GLY A 114 4.45 -25.11 0.60
C GLY A 114 3.22 -24.44 1.19
N ALA A 115 3.24 -23.13 1.37
CA ALA A 115 2.12 -22.40 1.95
C ALA A 115 1.73 -21.16 1.15
N LEU A 116 0.44 -20.82 1.17
CA LEU A 116 -0.10 -19.60 0.60
C LEU A 116 -1.14 -18.97 1.52
N ARG A 117 -1.22 -17.63 1.50
CA ARG A 117 -2.37 -16.87 2.00
C ARG A 117 -2.98 -16.14 0.82
N THR A 118 -4.28 -16.23 0.66
CA THR A 118 -4.99 -15.57 -0.44
C THR A 118 -6.13 -14.72 0.06
N ILE A 119 -6.27 -13.56 -0.56
CA ILE A 119 -7.45 -12.68 -0.47
C ILE A 119 -8.10 -12.70 -1.85
N THR A 120 -9.37 -13.09 -1.91
CA THR A 120 -10.09 -13.31 -3.16
C THR A 120 -10.46 -11.97 -3.83
N GLY A 121 -10.29 -11.93 -5.15
CA GLY A 121 -10.65 -10.80 -5.99
C GLY A 121 -12.09 -10.88 -6.48
N LEU A 122 -12.42 -10.09 -7.50
CA LEU A 122 -13.77 -10.00 -8.01
C LEU A 122 -14.31 -11.36 -8.47
N VAL A 123 -13.49 -12.22 -9.09
CA VAL A 123 -13.91 -13.56 -9.54
C VAL A 123 -14.45 -14.38 -8.37
N GLY A 124 -13.73 -14.37 -7.25
CA GLY A 124 -14.12 -15.15 -6.09
C GLY A 124 -15.34 -14.59 -5.35
N ARG A 125 -15.58 -13.28 -5.47
CA ARG A 125 -16.74 -12.60 -4.85
C ARG A 125 -18.00 -12.73 -5.70
N SER A 126 -17.88 -12.61 -7.03
CA SER A 126 -19.02 -12.66 -7.95
C SER A 126 -19.44 -14.09 -8.28
N ASN A 127 -18.49 -15.01 -8.38
CA ASN A 127 -18.75 -16.35 -8.89
C ASN A 127 -17.92 -17.40 -8.15
N ARG A 128 -18.35 -17.68 -6.91
CA ARG A 128 -17.69 -18.58 -5.96
C ARG A 128 -17.39 -19.97 -6.55
N GLU A 129 -18.28 -20.51 -7.39
CA GLU A 129 -18.11 -21.83 -8.03
C GLU A 129 -16.96 -21.84 -9.05
N LYS A 130 -16.59 -20.67 -9.58
CA LYS A 130 -15.50 -20.50 -10.55
C LYS A 130 -14.18 -20.08 -9.90
N TYR A 131 -14.09 -20.19 -8.58
CA TYR A 131 -12.85 -20.02 -7.84
C TYR A 131 -12.55 -21.28 -7.02
N ARG A 132 -11.36 -21.86 -7.20
CA ARG A 132 -10.89 -22.97 -6.36
C ARG A 132 -9.37 -23.05 -6.31
N VAL A 133 -8.88 -23.54 -5.17
CA VAL A 133 -7.49 -23.95 -4.99
C VAL A 133 -7.45 -25.46 -4.78
N THR A 134 -6.77 -26.17 -5.67
CA THR A 134 -6.62 -27.61 -5.61
C THR A 134 -5.24 -27.97 -5.04
N THR A 135 -5.22 -28.99 -4.20
CA THR A 135 -4.01 -29.68 -3.73
C THR A 135 -4.15 -31.16 -4.09
N THR A 136 -3.09 -31.96 -3.90
CA THR A 136 -3.18 -33.41 -4.14
C THR A 136 -4.20 -34.10 -3.23
N VAL A 137 -4.47 -33.54 -2.05
CA VAL A 137 -5.28 -34.19 -1.01
C VAL A 137 -6.66 -33.56 -0.80
N ALA A 138 -6.88 -32.32 -1.26
CA ALA A 138 -8.18 -31.66 -1.15
C ALA A 138 -8.36 -30.53 -2.17
N THR A 139 -9.62 -30.19 -2.42
CA THR A 139 -10.03 -28.97 -3.11
C THR A 139 -10.64 -27.99 -2.11
N ILE A 140 -10.21 -26.74 -2.20
CA ILE A 140 -10.67 -25.65 -1.35
C ILE A 140 -11.49 -24.70 -2.22
N GLY A 141 -12.80 -24.69 -1.96
CA GLY A 141 -13.73 -23.71 -2.49
C GLY A 141 -13.93 -22.56 -1.51
N ILE A 142 -14.36 -21.42 -2.01
CA ILE A 142 -14.59 -20.23 -1.19
C ILE A 142 -16.09 -19.93 -1.08
N ARG A 143 -16.47 -19.44 0.10
CA ARG A 143 -17.73 -18.72 0.35
C ARG A 143 -17.48 -17.32 0.93
N GLY A 144 -16.23 -17.05 1.35
CA GLY A 144 -15.68 -15.81 1.89
C GLY A 144 -14.47 -15.26 1.10
N THR A 145 -13.72 -14.37 1.75
CA THR A 145 -12.72 -13.50 1.10
C THR A 145 -11.27 -13.79 1.46
N GLU A 146 -10.98 -14.51 2.56
CA GLU A 146 -9.59 -14.76 2.97
C GLU A 146 -9.36 -16.14 3.58
N PHE A 147 -8.29 -16.83 3.14
CA PHE A 147 -7.82 -18.05 3.78
C PHE A 147 -6.33 -18.31 3.58
N SER A 148 -5.77 -19.17 4.45
CA SER A 148 -4.38 -19.63 4.39
C SER A 148 -4.32 -21.15 4.32
N VAL A 149 -3.37 -21.67 3.56
CA VAL A 149 -3.14 -23.10 3.35
C VAL A 149 -1.67 -23.40 3.55
N THR A 150 -1.36 -24.44 4.33
CA THR A 150 -0.03 -25.08 4.33
C THR A 150 -0.18 -26.49 3.82
N TYR A 151 0.67 -26.87 2.87
CA TYR A 151 0.68 -28.16 2.22
C TYR A 151 2.08 -28.79 2.22
N GLY A 152 2.18 -29.95 2.87
CA GLY A 152 3.32 -30.86 2.80
C GLY A 152 2.83 -32.26 2.42
N ASN A 153 2.76 -33.16 3.40
CA ASN A 153 2.11 -34.47 3.21
C ASN A 153 0.60 -34.42 3.49
N SER A 154 0.19 -33.48 4.35
CA SER A 154 -1.19 -33.15 4.72
C SER A 154 -1.41 -31.65 4.53
N ILE A 155 -2.67 -31.21 4.63
CA ILE A 155 -3.01 -29.79 4.60
C ILE A 155 -3.60 -29.31 5.92
N ASN A 156 -3.23 -28.08 6.28
CA ASN A 156 -4.00 -27.24 7.20
C ASN A 156 -4.61 -26.10 6.39
N VAL A 157 -5.88 -25.78 6.66
CA VAL A 157 -6.60 -24.66 6.03
C VAL A 157 -7.22 -23.81 7.12
N THR A 158 -6.82 -22.54 7.24
CA THR A 158 -7.40 -21.58 8.19
C THR A 158 -8.20 -20.53 7.42
N THR A 159 -9.45 -20.31 7.82
CA THR A 159 -10.29 -19.23 7.29
C THR A 159 -9.97 -17.93 8.02
N GLY A 160 -9.57 -16.90 7.29
CA GLY A 160 -9.40 -15.55 7.83
C GLY A 160 -10.75 -14.84 7.93
N GLU A 161 -11.42 -14.69 6.78
CA GLU A 161 -12.66 -13.92 6.65
C GLU A 161 -13.68 -14.64 5.75
N GLY A 162 -14.95 -14.63 6.19
CA GLY A 162 -16.07 -15.33 5.57
C GLY A 162 -16.05 -16.83 5.87
N SER A 163 -16.30 -17.68 4.87
CA SER A 163 -16.26 -19.13 5.02
C SER A 163 -15.61 -19.85 3.84
N ASN A 164 -15.05 -21.04 4.08
CA ASN A 164 -14.43 -21.89 3.05
C ASN A 164 -14.99 -23.30 3.14
N GLU A 165 -14.99 -24.00 2.00
CA GLU A 165 -15.43 -25.39 1.91
C GLU A 165 -14.24 -26.23 1.48
N VAL A 166 -13.79 -27.12 2.37
CA VAL A 166 -12.65 -28.00 2.16
C VAL A 166 -13.18 -29.40 1.88
N CYS A 167 -12.97 -29.88 0.66
CA CYS A 167 -13.50 -31.16 0.19
C CYS A 167 -12.38 -32.11 -0.24
N ASN A 168 -12.55 -33.40 0.07
CA ASN A 168 -11.80 -34.49 -0.55
C ASN A 168 -12.77 -35.65 -0.90
N ALA A 169 -12.25 -36.83 -1.23
CA ALA A 169 -13.09 -37.96 -1.64
C ALA A 169 -13.99 -38.51 -0.52
N ALA A 170 -13.65 -38.25 0.76
CA ALA A 170 -14.42 -38.71 1.91
C ALA A 170 -15.55 -37.75 2.30
N GLY A 171 -15.51 -36.51 1.85
CA GLY A 171 -16.54 -35.52 2.11
C GLY A 171 -16.00 -34.09 2.21
N CYS A 172 -16.87 -33.18 2.64
CA CYS A 172 -16.58 -31.76 2.75
C CYS A 172 -16.75 -31.28 4.19
N LEU A 173 -15.91 -30.32 4.58
CA LEU A 173 -16.02 -29.58 5.84
C LEU A 173 -16.08 -28.08 5.52
N ILE A 174 -17.06 -27.40 6.10
CA ILE A 174 -17.20 -25.95 6.02
C ILE A 174 -16.46 -25.32 7.21
N LEU A 175 -15.67 -24.29 6.93
CA LEU A 175 -14.91 -23.50 7.89
C LEU A 175 -15.40 -22.05 7.88
N ASN A 176 -15.85 -21.54 9.01
CA ASN A 176 -16.16 -20.12 9.23
C ASN A 176 -14.91 -19.34 9.66
N SER A 177 -15.06 -18.01 9.78
CA SER A 177 -13.97 -17.12 10.15
C SER A 177 -13.30 -17.53 11.46
N GLY A 178 -11.97 -17.64 11.44
CA GLY A 178 -11.16 -18.07 12.58
C GLY A 178 -11.04 -19.59 12.75
N GLU A 179 -11.83 -20.40 12.04
CA GLU A 179 -11.80 -21.86 12.10
C GLU A 179 -10.68 -22.44 11.23
N THR A 180 -10.20 -23.64 11.59
CA THR A 180 -9.15 -24.35 10.86
C THR A 180 -9.50 -25.81 10.66
N ALA A 181 -9.25 -26.34 9.46
CA ALA A 181 -9.31 -27.77 9.16
C ALA A 181 -7.91 -28.38 9.03
N TYR A 182 -7.79 -29.63 9.45
CA TYR A 182 -6.73 -30.55 9.09
C TYR A 182 -7.27 -31.59 8.10
N VAL A 183 -6.52 -31.85 7.03
CA VAL A 183 -6.81 -32.95 6.09
C VAL A 183 -5.56 -33.81 5.95
N ALA A 184 -5.66 -35.05 6.44
CA ALA A 184 -4.55 -35.99 6.47
C ALA A 184 -4.15 -36.48 5.07
N ASP A 185 -5.15 -36.82 4.24
CA ASP A 185 -4.99 -37.39 2.91
C ASP A 185 -6.28 -37.21 2.07
N SER A 186 -6.30 -37.74 0.85
CA SER A 186 -7.43 -37.57 -0.08
C SER A 186 -8.70 -38.35 0.28
N ASN A 187 -8.63 -39.32 1.21
CA ASN A 187 -9.67 -40.29 1.52
C ASN A 187 -10.09 -40.29 3.01
N THR A 188 -9.52 -39.42 3.83
CA THR A 188 -9.89 -39.24 5.24
C THR A 188 -10.65 -37.93 5.39
N LEU A 189 -11.86 -37.95 5.97
CA LEU A 189 -12.71 -36.76 6.09
C LEU A 189 -11.93 -35.59 6.75
N PRO A 190 -11.98 -34.36 6.19
CA PRO A 190 -11.43 -33.18 6.84
C PRO A 190 -12.01 -32.98 8.24
N VAL A 191 -11.16 -32.65 9.22
CA VAL A 191 -11.57 -32.44 10.62
C VAL A 191 -11.13 -31.07 11.14
N MET A 192 -11.88 -30.53 12.09
CA MET A 192 -11.52 -29.28 12.77
C MET A 192 -10.25 -29.46 13.61
N THR A 193 -9.41 -28.42 13.66
CA THR A 193 -8.22 -28.36 14.50
C THR A 193 -8.01 -26.94 15.05
N ASP A 194 -7.35 -26.85 16.19
CA ASP A 194 -6.87 -25.61 16.80
C ASP A 194 -5.52 -25.14 16.21
N ARG A 195 -4.82 -26.02 15.50
CA ARG A 195 -3.51 -25.75 14.90
C ARG A 195 -3.65 -24.89 13.64
N LYS A 196 -3.67 -23.57 13.83
CA LYS A 196 -3.73 -22.58 12.74
C LYS A 196 -2.58 -22.71 11.75
N VAL A 197 -2.86 -22.32 10.51
CA VAL A 197 -1.84 -22.12 9.49
C VAL A 197 -0.97 -20.92 9.88
N GLU A 198 0.25 -21.19 10.31
CA GLU A 198 1.27 -20.17 10.49
C GLU A 198 2.08 -20.04 9.21
N ILE A 199 1.82 -18.98 8.46
CA ILE A 199 2.77 -18.49 7.48
C ILE A 199 3.62 -17.49 8.26
N PRO A 200 4.91 -17.75 8.50
CA PRO A 200 5.75 -16.79 9.21
C PRO A 200 5.63 -15.47 8.47
N PRO A 201 5.60 -14.31 9.14
CA PRO A 201 5.65 -13.04 8.44
C PRO A 201 6.83 -13.06 7.45
N PRO A 202 6.76 -12.34 6.32
CA PRO A 202 7.91 -12.18 5.43
C PRO A 202 9.14 -11.93 6.30
N PRO A 203 10.23 -12.71 6.19
CA PRO A 203 11.46 -12.40 6.91
C PRO A 203 11.78 -10.95 6.56
N ALA A 204 12.16 -10.15 7.56
CA ALA A 204 12.71 -8.83 7.33
C ALA A 204 13.76 -9.02 6.24
N GLN A 205 13.46 -8.55 5.04
CA GLN A 205 14.17 -9.02 3.86
C GLN A 205 15.61 -8.50 4.04
N GLY A 206 16.60 -9.40 4.10
CA GLY A 206 18.02 -9.04 4.19
C GLY A 206 18.54 -8.34 2.93
N SER A 207 17.65 -8.13 1.97
CA SER A 207 17.73 -7.21 0.84
C SER A 207 16.31 -6.73 0.51
N GLN A 208 15.52 -6.41 1.56
CA GLN A 208 14.45 -5.45 1.42
C GLN A 208 15.20 -4.22 0.90
N LEU A 209 14.93 -3.82 -0.33
CA LEU A 209 14.80 -2.39 -0.52
C LEU A 209 13.73 -2.01 0.49
N SER A 210 14.19 -1.55 1.65
CA SER A 210 13.35 -1.08 2.74
C SER A 210 12.19 -0.37 2.09
N GLY A 211 10.97 -0.91 2.27
CA GLY A 211 9.83 -0.54 1.44
C GLY A 211 9.80 0.96 1.31
N TYR A 212 10.14 1.48 0.13
CA TYR A 212 10.50 2.88 -0.12
C TYR A 212 10.58 3.76 1.16
N ILE A 213 11.80 3.87 1.71
CA ILE A 213 12.09 4.73 2.86
C ILE A 213 12.00 6.19 2.41
N ALA A 214 11.01 6.88 2.98
CA ALA A 214 10.93 8.32 3.21
C ALA A 214 10.97 9.24 1.96
N GLY A 215 9.78 9.64 1.47
CA GLY A 215 9.54 10.87 0.68
C GLY A 215 10.25 10.97 -0.68
N ASP A 216 10.01 9.99 -1.55
CA ASP A 216 10.91 9.57 -2.60
C ASP A 216 10.98 10.42 -3.89
N ARG A 217 11.88 11.40 -3.91
CA ARG A 217 12.81 11.59 -5.03
C ARG A 217 14.20 11.77 -4.47
N VAL A 218 15.14 10.89 -4.80
CA VAL A 218 16.58 10.98 -4.44
C VAL A 218 17.48 10.76 -5.66
N THR A 219 18.66 11.38 -5.66
CA THR A 219 19.76 11.14 -6.62
C THR A 219 20.38 9.76 -6.38
N ARG A 220 21.29 9.36 -7.28
CA ARG A 220 21.96 8.04 -7.26
C ARG A 220 22.75 7.76 -5.96
N ASP A 221 23.08 8.79 -5.19
CA ASP A 221 23.85 8.69 -3.94
C ASP A 221 22.98 8.87 -2.68
N GLY A 222 21.65 8.83 -2.83
CA GLY A 222 20.71 8.84 -1.69
C GLY A 222 20.29 10.24 -1.18
N THR A 223 20.64 11.32 -1.88
CA THR A 223 20.21 12.69 -1.53
C THR A 223 18.92 13.09 -2.23
N PRO A 224 17.91 13.70 -1.57
CA PRO A 224 16.64 13.98 -2.24
C PRO A 224 16.77 14.96 -3.42
N THR A 225 16.17 14.69 -4.59
CA THR A 225 16.31 15.50 -5.81
C THR A 225 15.69 16.90 -5.65
N ALA A 226 14.70 17.06 -4.76
CA ALA A 226 14.11 18.36 -4.43
C ALA A 226 14.94 19.14 -3.37
N LEU A 227 15.63 18.44 -2.45
CA LEU A 227 16.51 19.08 -1.45
C LEU A 227 17.91 19.38 -2.00
N ALA A 228 18.43 18.60 -2.94
CA ALA A 228 19.79 18.77 -3.48
C ALA A 228 19.99 20.15 -4.13
N ASN A 229 18.94 20.70 -4.77
CA ASN A 229 18.96 22.04 -5.33
C ASN A 229 18.56 23.14 -4.32
N ALA A 230 17.83 22.81 -3.26
CA ALA A 230 17.35 23.77 -2.26
C ALA A 230 18.32 24.00 -1.08
N LEU A 231 19.23 23.05 -0.81
CA LEU A 231 20.16 23.07 0.33
C LEU A 231 21.62 23.32 -0.06
N ALA A 232 21.90 23.80 -1.28
CA ALA A 232 23.24 24.27 -1.64
C ALA A 232 23.62 25.51 -0.80
N GLY A 233 24.12 25.27 0.42
CA GLY A 233 24.53 26.30 1.38
C GLY A 233 23.93 26.22 2.80
N GLN A 234 23.13 25.20 3.14
CA GLN A 234 22.58 25.02 4.51
C GLN A 234 23.23 23.83 5.23
N PRO A 235 23.55 23.95 6.55
CA PRO A 235 24.17 22.86 7.29
C PRO A 235 23.23 21.65 7.41
N ALA A 236 23.76 20.47 7.11
CA ALA A 236 23.05 19.19 7.18
C ALA A 236 22.77 18.78 8.64
N GLY A 237 21.75 19.36 9.27
CA GLY A 237 21.27 18.97 10.59
C GLY A 237 19.77 18.65 10.56
N GLY A 238 19.40 17.40 10.82
CA GLY A 238 17.99 17.02 11.01
C GLY A 238 17.42 17.56 12.32
N LEU A 239 16.10 17.46 12.51
CA LEU A 239 15.45 17.82 13.76
C LEU A 239 16.01 16.99 14.94
N THR A 240 16.22 17.63 16.09
CA THR A 240 16.83 17.01 17.27
C THR A 240 15.86 16.94 18.44
N SER A 241 16.05 15.97 19.33
CA SER A 241 15.22 15.82 20.54
C SER A 241 15.24 17.08 21.38
N GLY A 242 14.07 17.50 21.87
CA GLY A 242 13.91 18.77 22.58
C GLY A 242 12.45 19.20 22.67
N SER A 243 12.21 20.35 23.31
CA SER A 243 10.89 20.93 23.48
C SER A 243 10.57 22.02 22.45
N GLY A 244 9.31 22.43 22.40
CA GLY A 244 8.86 23.57 21.60
C GLY A 244 8.43 23.20 20.19
N TYR A 245 8.25 21.91 19.91
CA TYR A 245 7.73 21.47 18.61
C TYR A 245 6.22 21.71 18.49
N SER A 246 5.80 21.96 17.25
CA SER A 246 4.42 21.78 16.82
C SER A 246 4.34 20.48 16.03
N ILE A 247 3.34 19.67 16.35
CA ILE A 247 3.10 18.40 15.70
C ILE A 247 1.65 18.36 15.29
N THR A 248 1.39 17.88 14.09
CA THR A 248 0.06 17.49 13.66
C THR A 248 0.09 16.06 13.17
N LEU A 249 -0.97 15.31 13.44
CA LEU A 249 -1.03 13.90 13.16
C LEU A 249 -2.42 13.48 12.69
N SER A 250 -2.44 12.49 11.81
CA SER A 250 -3.65 11.80 11.37
C SER A 250 -3.46 10.30 11.53
N GLY A 251 -4.39 9.65 12.24
CA GLY A 251 -4.31 8.23 12.55
C GLY A 251 -5.68 7.65 12.92
N ILE A 252 -5.78 6.32 12.96
CA ILE A 252 -6.90 5.63 13.60
C ILE A 252 -6.45 5.09 14.95
N PHE A 253 -7.18 5.49 15.98
CA PHE A 253 -6.89 5.18 17.36
C PHE A 253 -7.95 4.21 17.90
N SER A 254 -7.47 3.21 18.63
CA SER A 254 -8.26 2.20 19.31
C SER A 254 -7.96 2.28 20.80
N SER A 255 -8.95 2.69 21.59
CA SER A 255 -8.82 2.76 23.05
C SER A 255 -8.70 1.37 23.66
N VAL A 256 -7.73 1.18 24.54
CA VAL A 256 -7.56 -0.08 25.30
C VAL A 256 -8.38 -0.10 26.59
N SER A 257 -8.94 1.03 27.02
CA SER A 257 -9.80 1.11 28.22
C SER A 257 -10.93 2.14 28.05
N PRO A 258 -12.22 1.73 28.17
CA PRO A 258 -12.69 0.37 28.39
C PRO A 258 -12.47 -0.53 27.15
N PRO A 259 -12.26 -1.85 27.33
CA PRO A 259 -12.12 -2.79 26.22
C PRO A 259 -13.38 -2.76 25.33
N GLY A 260 -13.21 -2.52 24.04
CA GLY A 260 -14.31 -2.45 23.06
C GLY A 260 -14.81 -1.04 22.72
N ALA A 261 -14.13 0.01 23.17
CA ALA A 261 -14.48 1.37 22.76
C ALA A 261 -14.11 1.66 21.29
N ALA A 262 -14.88 2.58 20.69
CA ALA A 262 -14.95 2.83 19.26
C ALA A 262 -13.60 3.27 18.67
N GLN A 263 -13.29 2.79 17.46
CA GLN A 263 -12.22 3.38 16.65
C GLN A 263 -12.58 4.83 16.32
N TRP A 264 -11.65 5.74 16.54
CA TRP A 264 -11.85 7.15 16.21
C TRP A 264 -10.65 7.66 15.41
N SER A 265 -10.95 8.56 14.47
CA SER A 265 -9.93 9.26 13.72
C SER A 265 -9.45 10.44 14.55
N ALA A 266 -8.17 10.47 14.91
CA ALA A 266 -7.58 11.65 15.52
C ALA A 266 -6.98 12.53 14.43
N ASP A 267 -7.40 13.78 14.38
CA ASP A 267 -6.72 14.85 13.67
C ASP A 267 -6.56 16.01 14.65
N GLY A 268 -5.34 16.45 14.89
CA GLY A 268 -5.06 17.37 15.98
C GLY A 268 -3.70 18.04 15.86
N ILE A 269 -3.56 19.16 16.54
CA ILE A 269 -2.32 19.93 16.62
C ILE A 269 -1.93 20.00 18.08
N THR A 270 -0.73 19.52 18.40
CA THR A 270 -0.16 19.61 19.73
C THR A 270 0.91 20.71 19.70
N GLY A 271 0.72 21.74 20.52
CA GLY A 271 1.59 22.92 20.58
C GLY A 271 2.52 22.85 21.78
N SER A 272 3.82 23.09 21.56
CA SER A 272 4.88 23.07 22.57
C SER A 272 5.12 21.69 23.20
N THR A 273 5.30 20.68 22.34
CA THR A 273 5.58 19.30 22.77
C THR A 273 7.09 19.05 22.92
N ALA A 274 7.46 18.15 23.85
CA ALA A 274 8.79 17.57 23.87
C ALA A 274 8.81 16.39 22.88
N ALA A 275 9.69 16.45 21.89
CA ALA A 275 9.87 15.41 20.89
C ALA A 275 11.17 14.64 21.15
N THR A 276 11.11 13.32 20.95
CA THR A 276 12.26 12.41 21.00
C THR A 276 12.47 11.83 19.61
N PHE A 277 13.67 11.99 19.06
CA PHE A 277 14.07 11.40 17.80
C PHE A 277 15.01 10.21 18.05
N SER A 278 14.84 9.16 17.25
CA SER A 278 15.70 7.97 17.25
C SER A 278 15.84 7.45 15.82
N GLY A 279 17.07 7.11 15.41
CA GLY A 279 17.33 6.60 14.05
C GLY A 279 16.90 7.56 12.92
N GLY A 280 16.86 8.88 13.18
CA GLY A 280 16.43 9.89 12.21
C GLY A 280 14.91 10.05 12.06
N GLY A 281 14.10 9.32 12.83
CA GLY A 281 12.64 9.46 12.87
C GLY A 281 12.14 9.98 14.21
N LEU A 282 10.94 10.56 14.22
CA LEU A 282 10.23 10.90 15.46
C LEU A 282 9.87 9.59 16.16
N ALA A 283 10.39 9.35 17.36
CA ALA A 283 10.12 8.14 18.14
C ALA A 283 8.96 8.36 19.13
N ALA A 284 8.89 9.55 19.73
CA ALA A 284 7.84 9.92 20.66
C ALA A 284 7.66 11.43 20.75
N PHE A 285 6.49 11.88 21.20
CA PHE A 285 6.27 13.24 21.68
C PHE A 285 5.31 13.28 22.86
N SER A 286 5.40 14.31 23.69
CA SER A 286 4.51 14.54 24.83
C SER A 286 3.45 15.60 24.52
N ASP A 287 2.17 15.31 24.78
CA ASP A 287 1.08 16.29 24.70
C ASP A 287 0.61 16.67 26.12
N GLY A 288 1.37 17.57 26.74
CA GLY A 288 1.20 17.89 28.16
C GLY A 288 1.94 16.92 29.10
N PRO A 289 1.70 17.03 30.42
CA PRO A 289 2.56 16.40 31.44
C PRO A 289 2.35 14.89 31.58
N MET A 290 1.19 14.38 31.17
CA MET A 290 0.81 12.98 31.41
C MET A 290 0.62 12.19 30.11
N GLU A 291 0.49 12.84 28.96
CA GLU A 291 0.25 12.15 27.68
C GLU A 291 1.53 12.05 26.86
N VAL A 292 1.88 10.82 26.48
CA VAL A 292 3.03 10.54 25.61
C VAL A 292 2.57 9.68 24.45
N PHE A 293 2.76 10.18 23.26
CA PHE A 293 2.59 9.41 22.03
C PHE A 293 3.93 8.83 21.64
N GLN A 294 3.97 7.53 21.40
CA GLN A 294 5.18 6.84 20.96
C GLN A 294 4.82 5.83 19.88
N GLY A 295 5.69 5.68 18.89
CA GLY A 295 5.46 4.73 17.79
C GLY A 295 6.75 4.31 17.11
N ALA A 296 6.67 3.32 16.24
CA ALA A 296 7.80 2.87 15.43
C ALA A 296 7.86 3.68 14.12
N PRO A 297 8.79 4.65 13.97
CA PRO A 297 8.93 5.39 12.73
C PRO A 297 9.42 4.50 11.60
N VAL A 298 8.74 4.57 10.45
CA VAL A 298 9.17 3.94 9.19
C VAL A 298 9.85 4.93 8.27
N GLY A 299 10.71 5.74 8.85
CA GLY A 299 11.39 6.83 8.18
C GLY A 299 10.65 8.16 8.34
N MET A 300 11.42 9.21 8.12
CA MET A 300 11.02 10.60 8.22
C MET A 300 11.94 11.37 7.27
N LEU A 301 11.38 12.34 6.57
CA LEU A 301 12.19 13.34 5.89
C LEU A 301 12.11 14.64 6.66
N SER A 302 13.17 15.43 6.55
CA SER A 302 13.21 16.79 7.06
C SER A 302 14.18 17.63 6.25
N ASP A 303 13.92 18.92 6.19
CA ASP A 303 14.85 19.94 5.70
C ASP A 303 15.54 20.72 6.84
N GLY A 304 15.41 20.23 8.08
CA GLY A 304 15.94 20.89 9.28
C GLY A 304 15.01 21.93 9.92
N ILE A 305 13.94 22.34 9.21
CA ILE A 305 12.91 23.27 9.73
C ILE A 305 11.62 22.51 10.01
N ILE A 306 11.22 21.68 9.06
CA ILE A 306 10.02 20.84 9.14
C ILE A 306 10.39 19.42 8.75
N GLY A 307 9.66 18.45 9.27
CA GLY A 307 9.79 17.07 8.86
C GLY A 307 8.47 16.33 8.95
N TRP A 308 8.36 15.26 8.18
CA TRP A 308 7.12 14.48 8.05
C TRP A 308 7.46 13.00 7.94
N GLY A 309 6.57 12.17 8.45
CA GLY A 309 6.80 10.74 8.53
C GLY A 309 5.56 9.98 8.96
N ARG A 310 5.76 8.68 9.21
CA ARG A 310 4.69 7.78 9.62
C ARG A 310 5.16 6.81 10.70
N TRP A 311 4.28 6.50 11.63
CA TRP A 311 4.38 5.38 12.55
C TRP A 311 3.59 4.20 12.03
N ILE A 312 4.18 3.00 11.98
CA ILE A 312 3.44 1.78 11.59
C ILE A 312 2.50 1.34 12.70
N ASP A 313 3.00 1.40 13.91
CA ASP A 313 2.30 1.07 15.15
C ASP A 313 2.77 2.00 16.26
N GLY A 314 1.94 2.12 17.28
CA GLY A 314 2.28 2.87 18.48
C GLY A 314 1.16 2.94 19.48
N SER A 315 1.41 3.69 20.53
CA SER A 315 0.51 3.84 21.66
C SER A 315 0.49 5.28 22.15
N ARG A 316 -0.68 5.75 22.56
CA ARG A 316 -0.79 6.90 23.47
C ARG A 316 -0.77 6.37 24.89
N LEU A 317 0.21 6.81 25.66
CA LEU A 317 0.31 6.57 27.08
C LEU A 317 -0.32 7.73 27.84
N VAL A 318 -1.12 7.44 28.87
CA VAL A 318 -1.61 8.42 29.84
C VAL A 318 -1.06 8.01 31.20
N SER A 319 -0.29 8.90 31.84
CA SER A 319 0.40 8.61 33.10
C SER A 319 1.31 7.38 33.02
N GLY A 320 1.94 7.16 31.87
CA GLY A 320 2.81 6.00 31.61
C GLY A 320 2.09 4.68 31.32
N VAL A 321 0.75 4.67 31.33
CA VAL A 321 -0.05 3.49 31.04
C VAL A 321 -0.64 3.58 29.62
N PRO A 322 -0.58 2.53 28.79
CA PRO A 322 -1.23 2.52 27.48
C PRO A 322 -2.72 2.82 27.58
N TYR A 323 -3.16 3.85 26.86
CA TYR A 323 -4.54 4.33 26.83
C TYR A 323 -5.18 4.11 25.45
N ASP A 324 -4.42 4.38 24.38
CA ASP A 324 -4.80 4.01 23.01
C ASP A 324 -3.66 3.27 22.32
N THR A 325 -4.04 2.45 21.35
CA THR A 325 -3.14 1.94 20.31
C THR A 325 -3.51 2.58 18.98
N PHE A 326 -2.52 2.79 18.12
CA PHE A 326 -2.75 3.31 16.78
C PHE A 326 -1.86 2.60 15.78
N GLN A 327 -2.27 2.64 14.52
CA GLN A 327 -1.51 2.08 13.41
C GLN A 327 -1.53 3.06 12.25
N HIS A 328 -0.45 3.04 11.46
CA HIS A 328 -0.31 3.85 10.26
C HIS A 328 -0.51 5.36 10.49
N THR A 329 -0.13 5.88 11.65
CA THR A 329 -0.30 7.30 12.00
C THR A 329 0.71 8.16 11.24
N HIS A 330 0.19 9.10 10.46
CA HIS A 330 0.94 10.09 9.72
C HIS A 330 1.19 11.31 10.57
N TYR A 331 2.34 11.95 10.42
CA TYR A 331 2.66 13.17 11.17
C TYR A 331 3.47 14.17 10.36
N VAL A 332 3.33 15.44 10.74
CA VAL A 332 4.27 16.52 10.43
C VAL A 332 4.72 17.15 11.75
N ILE A 333 6.01 17.45 11.86
CA ILE A 333 6.66 18.03 13.03
C ILE A 333 7.62 19.14 12.61
N GLY A 334 7.68 20.21 13.38
CA GLY A 334 8.63 21.29 13.15
C GLY A 334 8.60 22.30 14.29
N LEU A 335 9.58 23.19 14.30
CA LEU A 335 9.55 24.32 15.22
C LEU A 335 8.54 25.34 14.66
N PRO A 336 7.52 25.75 15.44
CA PRO A 336 6.53 26.70 14.98
C PRO A 336 7.19 28.03 14.65
N THR A 337 6.60 28.75 13.72
CA THR A 337 7.06 30.09 13.33
C THR A 337 7.09 30.98 14.57
N PRO A 338 8.27 31.49 15.00
CA PRO A 338 8.40 32.18 16.26
C PRO A 338 7.75 33.56 16.25
N VAL A 339 7.73 34.22 15.08
CA VAL A 339 7.06 35.50 14.84
C VAL A 339 6.25 35.37 13.56
N MET A 340 4.92 35.31 13.72
CA MET A 340 4.01 35.16 12.61
C MET A 340 3.96 36.43 11.75
N PRO A 341 3.92 36.31 10.40
CA PRO A 341 3.57 37.43 9.55
C PRO A 341 2.18 37.96 9.92
N THR A 342 2.02 39.29 9.92
CA THR A 342 0.75 39.95 10.24
C THR A 342 0.03 40.48 9.00
N SER A 343 0.64 40.36 7.82
CA SER A 343 0.07 40.79 6.56
C SER A 343 0.67 40.07 5.37
N GLY A 344 -0.03 40.16 4.23
CA GLY A 344 0.42 39.62 2.96
C GLY A 344 -0.13 38.22 2.65
N THR A 345 0.08 37.82 1.39
CA THR A 345 -0.35 36.52 0.87
C THR A 345 0.88 35.72 0.44
N PHE A 346 0.99 34.51 0.99
CA PHE A 346 2.13 33.63 0.85
C PHE A 346 1.63 32.37 0.16
N ASN A 347 2.21 32.03 -0.99
CA ASN A 347 1.91 30.79 -1.70
C ASN A 347 2.89 29.72 -1.26
N TYR A 348 2.45 28.48 -1.21
CA TYR A 348 3.28 27.35 -0.85
C TYR A 348 3.10 26.20 -1.84
N THR A 349 4.20 25.57 -2.18
CA THR A 349 4.27 24.40 -3.05
C THR A 349 4.63 23.16 -2.25
N LEU A 350 4.16 21.99 -2.71
CA LEU A 350 4.41 20.73 -2.02
C LEU A 350 5.92 20.43 -1.98
N LEU A 351 6.47 20.40 -0.76
CA LEU A 351 7.86 20.04 -0.48
C LEU A 351 8.01 18.52 -0.32
N GLY A 352 7.03 17.90 0.33
CA GLY A 352 7.00 16.46 0.52
C GLY A 352 5.72 15.98 1.19
N TYR A 353 5.57 14.68 1.28
CA TYR A 353 4.36 14.05 1.79
C TYR A 353 4.63 12.64 2.28
N THR A 354 3.62 12.09 2.96
CA THR A 354 3.53 10.66 3.26
C THR A 354 2.55 9.99 2.30
N PHE A 355 2.83 8.76 1.89
CA PHE A 355 1.88 8.01 1.07
C PHE A 355 0.61 7.74 1.86
N PRO A 356 -0.57 8.14 1.35
CA PRO A 356 -1.80 8.09 2.12
C PRO A 356 -2.19 6.64 2.46
N THR A 357 -2.85 6.49 3.59
CA THR A 357 -3.42 5.21 4.04
C THR A 357 -4.94 5.32 4.08
N ALA A 358 -5.63 4.19 3.95
CA ALA A 358 -7.08 4.11 4.06
C ALA A 358 -7.47 2.91 4.93
N THR A 359 -8.59 3.01 5.64
CA THR A 359 -9.02 1.92 6.53
C THR A 359 -10.47 1.55 6.26
N LEU A 360 -10.72 0.30 5.88
CA LEU A 360 -12.06 -0.24 5.65
C LEU A 360 -12.27 -1.46 6.56
N ASP A 361 -13.38 -1.48 7.30
CA ASP A 361 -13.76 -2.58 8.20
C ASP A 361 -12.66 -3.00 9.19
N GLY A 362 -11.91 -2.02 9.73
CA GLY A 362 -10.81 -2.25 10.67
C GLY A 362 -9.50 -2.74 10.02
N VAL A 363 -9.46 -2.88 8.69
CA VAL A 363 -8.26 -3.25 7.94
C VAL A 363 -7.60 -2.00 7.35
N ASN A 364 -6.35 -1.76 7.72
CA ASN A 364 -5.53 -0.67 7.18
C ASN A 364 -4.91 -1.08 5.84
N PHE A 365 -5.07 -0.26 4.82
CA PHE A 365 -4.46 -0.42 3.51
C PHE A 365 -3.54 0.76 3.21
N THR A 366 -2.34 0.49 2.69
CA THR A 366 -1.49 1.53 2.09
C THR A 366 -1.66 1.46 0.58
N PHE A 367 -2.18 2.53 -0.04
CA PHE A 367 -2.45 2.57 -1.48
C PHE A 367 -1.92 3.83 -2.15
N GLY A 368 -0.72 4.30 -1.82
CA GLY A 368 -0.08 5.37 -2.59
C GLY A 368 1.19 4.86 -3.22
N THR A 369 1.21 4.59 -4.52
CA THR A 369 2.49 4.54 -5.29
C THR A 369 2.64 5.76 -6.18
N LEU A 370 1.58 6.57 -6.29
CA LEU A 370 1.58 7.82 -7.02
C LEU A 370 1.76 8.98 -6.04
N PRO A 371 2.50 10.04 -6.43
CA PRO A 371 2.67 11.22 -5.60
C PRO A 371 1.34 11.93 -5.36
N ILE A 372 1.13 12.46 -4.16
CA ILE A 372 0.04 13.41 -3.94
C ILE A 372 0.39 14.73 -4.63
N THR A 373 -0.62 15.53 -4.93
CA THR A 373 -0.46 16.93 -5.34
C THR A 373 -1.04 17.85 -4.28
N GLY A 374 -0.52 19.06 -4.15
CA GLY A 374 -1.14 20.05 -3.30
C GLY A 374 -0.50 21.42 -3.39
N SER A 375 -1.23 22.42 -2.91
CA SER A 375 -0.79 23.80 -2.76
C SER A 375 -1.52 24.47 -1.62
N LEU A 376 -0.89 25.47 -0.99
CA LEU A 376 -1.51 26.31 0.02
C LEU A 376 -1.31 27.78 -0.32
N THR A 377 -2.26 28.61 0.10
CA THR A 377 -2.17 30.06 0.03
C THR A 377 -2.57 30.62 1.39
N ALA A 378 -1.60 31.09 2.17
CA ALA A 378 -1.85 31.73 3.46
C ALA A 378 -2.02 33.23 3.27
N ASN A 379 -3.16 33.78 3.70
CA ASN A 379 -3.40 35.21 3.76
C ASN A 379 -3.33 35.65 5.22
N PHE A 380 -2.19 36.22 5.62
CA PHE A 380 -1.96 36.65 7.00
C PHE A 380 -2.73 37.92 7.37
N THR A 381 -3.16 38.71 6.38
CA THR A 381 -4.07 39.86 6.62
C THR A 381 -5.49 39.38 6.93
N ALA A 382 -5.97 38.37 6.20
CA ALA A 382 -7.30 37.81 6.41
C ALA A 382 -7.35 36.73 7.51
N GLY A 383 -6.19 36.20 7.92
CA GLY A 383 -6.10 35.10 8.88
C GLY A 383 -6.61 33.76 8.31
N THR A 384 -6.49 33.53 7.01
CA THR A 384 -7.03 32.34 6.33
C THR A 384 -5.95 31.56 5.58
N VAL A 385 -6.20 30.26 5.39
CA VAL A 385 -5.39 29.40 4.52
C VAL A 385 -6.29 28.74 3.49
N ASP A 386 -6.09 29.04 2.22
CA ASP A 386 -6.74 28.34 1.12
C ASP A 386 -5.82 27.23 0.62
N GLY A 387 -6.37 26.24 -0.07
CA GLY A 387 -5.52 25.16 -0.58
C GLY A 387 -6.24 24.07 -1.36
N SER A 388 -5.43 23.14 -1.82
CA SER A 388 -5.90 21.94 -2.52
C SER A 388 -5.00 20.75 -2.24
N LEU A 389 -5.61 19.57 -2.23
CA LEU A 389 -4.93 18.27 -2.13
C LEU A 389 -5.54 17.31 -3.15
N GLY A 390 -4.68 16.61 -3.90
CA GLY A 390 -5.04 15.50 -4.77
C GLY A 390 -4.33 14.24 -4.28
N VAL A 391 -5.12 13.27 -3.81
CA VAL A 391 -4.64 12.11 -3.07
C VAL A 391 -4.96 10.84 -3.86
N PRO A 392 -4.00 10.29 -4.63
CA PRO A 392 -4.22 9.06 -5.38
C PRO A 392 -4.24 7.83 -4.45
N ILE A 393 -5.33 7.07 -4.51
CA ILE A 393 -5.47 5.77 -3.85
C ILE A 393 -6.15 4.76 -4.76
N GLY A 394 -5.54 3.58 -4.90
CA GLY A 394 -6.19 2.41 -5.53
C GLY A 394 -6.64 2.64 -6.97
N GLY A 395 -5.88 3.45 -7.73
CA GLY A 395 -6.22 3.85 -9.11
C GLY A 395 -7.21 5.00 -9.23
N ASN A 396 -7.77 5.49 -8.12
CA ASN A 396 -8.59 6.70 -8.05
C ASN A 396 -7.79 7.87 -7.50
N THR A 397 -8.30 9.10 -7.68
CA THR A 397 -7.77 10.29 -7.02
C THR A 397 -8.88 10.96 -6.22
N TYR A 398 -8.69 11.07 -4.92
CA TYR A 398 -9.56 11.81 -4.01
C TYR A 398 -9.04 13.23 -3.91
N SER A 399 -9.87 14.21 -4.24
CA SER A 399 -9.43 15.60 -4.31
C SER A 399 -10.28 16.48 -3.40
N THR A 400 -9.63 17.34 -2.63
CA THR A 400 -10.28 18.42 -1.90
C THR A 400 -9.64 19.75 -2.25
N SER A 401 -10.46 20.78 -2.33
CA SER A 401 -10.03 22.16 -2.52
C SER A 401 -10.90 23.04 -1.65
N TRP A 402 -10.29 24.00 -0.97
CA TRP A 402 -11.00 24.88 -0.05
C TRP A 402 -10.55 26.32 -0.26
N THR A 403 -11.54 27.20 -0.15
CA THR A 403 -11.39 28.65 -0.18
C THR A 403 -12.20 29.19 0.99
N GLY A 404 -11.52 29.71 2.00
CA GLY A 404 -12.10 29.95 3.32
C GLY A 404 -12.35 28.66 4.12
N GLY A 405 -12.69 28.82 5.39
CA GLY A 405 -13.00 27.69 6.29
C GLY A 405 -11.81 27.03 6.98
N VAL A 406 -10.58 27.40 6.62
CA VAL A 406 -9.37 27.11 7.40
C VAL A 406 -8.80 28.43 7.92
N THR A 407 -8.70 28.56 9.24
CA THR A 407 -8.35 29.81 9.93
C THR A 407 -7.02 29.69 10.67
N ILE A 408 -6.23 30.75 10.66
CA ILE A 408 -4.95 30.84 11.37
C ILE A 408 -5.19 31.23 12.82
N THR A 409 -4.62 30.48 13.76
CA THR A 409 -4.60 30.79 15.20
C THR A 409 -3.17 30.66 15.72
N GLY A 410 -2.51 31.79 15.97
CA GLY A 410 -1.07 31.78 16.27
C GLY A 410 -0.29 31.19 15.09
N ALA A 411 0.56 30.19 15.34
CA ALA A 411 1.29 29.48 14.29
C ALA A 411 0.52 28.30 13.70
N THR A 412 -0.68 27.99 14.18
CA THR A 412 -1.47 26.84 13.74
C THR A 412 -2.58 27.28 12.79
N PHE A 413 -3.12 26.34 12.02
CA PHE A 413 -4.30 26.52 11.20
C PHE A 413 -5.10 25.23 11.13
N GLY A 414 -6.42 25.34 10.99
CA GLY A 414 -7.26 24.16 10.85
C GLY A 414 -8.65 24.49 10.35
N GLY A 415 -9.33 23.47 9.82
CA GLY A 415 -10.70 23.55 9.32
C GLY A 415 -11.28 22.16 9.05
N PHE A 416 -12.60 22.09 9.00
CA PHE A 416 -13.33 20.83 8.84
C PHE A 416 -14.46 20.96 7.83
N GLY A 417 -14.86 19.84 7.25
CA GLY A 417 -16.05 19.76 6.39
C GLY A 417 -15.81 20.18 4.94
N MET A 418 -14.55 20.29 4.48
CA MET A 418 -14.29 20.64 3.08
C MET A 418 -14.71 19.48 2.17
N PRO A 419 -15.37 19.74 1.03
CA PRO A 419 -15.85 18.67 0.18
C PRO A 419 -14.69 17.87 -0.42
N VAL A 420 -14.87 16.55 -0.49
CA VAL A 420 -13.96 15.64 -1.18
C VAL A 420 -14.67 15.06 -2.40
N THR A 421 -13.97 15.05 -3.53
CA THR A 421 -14.45 14.58 -4.83
C THR A 421 -13.57 13.47 -5.38
N GLY A 422 -14.05 12.73 -6.39
CA GLY A 422 -13.33 11.63 -7.02
C GLY A 422 -13.40 10.31 -6.25
N GLY A 423 -12.97 9.21 -6.86
CA GLY A 423 -12.93 7.88 -6.21
C GLY A 423 -14.27 7.37 -5.66
N GLY A 424 -15.39 7.75 -6.31
CA GLY A 424 -16.74 7.38 -5.87
C GLY A 424 -17.28 8.18 -4.67
N CYS A 425 -16.59 9.24 -4.24
CA CYS A 425 -17.03 10.06 -3.11
C CYS A 425 -18.37 10.76 -3.38
N THR A 426 -19.36 10.45 -2.53
CA THR A 426 -20.67 11.10 -2.51
C THR A 426 -20.91 11.63 -1.10
N GLY A 427 -20.80 12.95 -0.90
CA GLY A 427 -20.93 13.57 0.43
C GLY A 427 -19.71 13.40 1.35
N CYS A 428 -18.57 12.98 0.80
CA CYS A 428 -17.32 12.91 1.55
C CYS A 428 -16.84 14.30 1.99
N THR A 429 -16.21 14.36 3.16
CA THR A 429 -15.66 15.59 3.74
C THR A 429 -14.21 15.39 4.16
N SER A 430 -13.47 16.48 4.36
CA SER A 430 -12.12 16.43 4.91
C SER A 430 -11.92 17.29 6.15
N TYR A 431 -10.97 16.86 6.96
CA TYR A 431 -10.39 17.57 8.09
C TYR A 431 -8.96 17.92 7.73
N ILE A 432 -8.58 19.18 7.98
CA ILE A 432 -7.23 19.70 7.72
C ILE A 432 -6.76 20.38 8.99
N ASN A 433 -5.60 19.95 9.49
CA ASN A 433 -4.93 20.58 10.63
C ASN A 433 -3.46 20.76 10.29
N GLY A 434 -2.89 21.90 10.66
CA GLY A 434 -1.52 22.21 10.29
C GLY A 434 -0.92 23.40 11.03
N PHE A 435 0.33 23.68 10.73
CA PHE A 435 1.08 24.76 11.35
C PHE A 435 2.13 25.33 10.41
N PHE A 436 2.55 26.56 10.68
CA PHE A 436 3.65 27.22 10.01
C PHE A 436 4.94 27.00 10.79
N ALA A 437 6.03 26.73 10.09
CA ALA A 437 7.35 26.48 10.66
C ALA A 437 8.44 27.35 10.03
N GLY A 438 9.50 27.57 10.80
CA GLY A 438 10.65 28.36 10.37
C GLY A 438 10.43 29.88 10.41
N PRO A 439 11.44 30.66 10.00
CA PRO A 439 11.35 32.11 10.01
C PRO A 439 10.28 32.60 9.02
N ASN A 440 9.46 33.57 9.43
CA ASN A 440 8.43 34.20 8.60
C ASN A 440 7.48 33.21 7.90
N ALA A 441 7.17 32.08 8.54
CA ALA A 441 6.35 31.03 7.96
C ALA A 441 6.93 30.44 6.67
N ALA A 442 8.26 30.29 6.56
CA ALA A 442 8.92 29.72 5.37
C ALA A 442 8.46 28.28 5.01
N ARG A 443 7.86 27.56 5.96
CA ARG A 443 7.28 26.23 5.78
C ARG A 443 5.87 26.16 6.33
N ALA A 444 5.07 25.27 5.75
CA ALA A 444 3.79 24.87 6.31
C ALA A 444 3.69 23.35 6.30
N GLY A 445 3.11 22.77 7.35
CA GLY A 445 2.85 21.34 7.46
C GLY A 445 1.39 21.11 7.79
N LEU A 446 0.79 20.06 7.23
CA LEU A 446 -0.56 19.63 7.61
C LEU A 446 -0.70 18.12 7.65
N SER A 447 -1.60 17.64 8.49
CA SER A 447 -2.27 16.36 8.36
C SER A 447 -3.65 16.56 7.76
N TYR A 448 -4.14 15.50 7.12
CA TYR A 448 -5.48 15.47 6.57
C TYR A 448 -6.14 14.12 6.81
N ILE A 449 -7.48 14.16 6.93
CA ILE A 449 -8.35 12.98 6.93
C ILE A 449 -9.52 13.23 6.00
N PHE A 450 -9.78 12.32 5.05
CA PHE A 450 -11.00 12.30 4.26
C PHE A 450 -11.95 11.25 4.84
N THR A 451 -13.17 11.65 5.18
CA THR A 451 -14.19 10.81 5.80
C THR A 451 -15.38 10.59 4.88
N GLY A 452 -16.13 9.51 5.12
CA GLY A 452 -17.27 9.13 4.28
C GLY A 452 -16.87 8.51 2.94
N THR A 453 -15.58 8.18 2.75
CA THR A 453 -15.11 7.60 1.49
C THR A 453 -15.54 6.13 1.36
N PRO A 454 -15.71 5.60 0.13
CA PRO A 454 -16.10 4.20 -0.10
C PRO A 454 -15.09 3.16 0.41
N ILE A 455 -13.87 3.60 0.75
CA ILE A 455 -12.77 2.77 1.25
C ILE A 455 -12.41 3.13 2.70
N GLY A 456 -13.35 3.78 3.40
CA GLY A 456 -13.23 4.30 4.75
C GLY A 456 -12.28 5.50 4.89
N PRO A 457 -11.86 5.89 6.09
CA PRO A 457 -11.09 7.12 6.30
C PRO A 457 -9.76 7.07 5.55
N ILE A 458 -9.47 8.10 4.74
CA ILE A 458 -8.17 8.25 4.06
C ILE A 458 -7.35 9.27 4.83
N GLN A 459 -6.11 8.94 5.19
CA GLN A 459 -5.28 9.75 6.06
C GLN A 459 -3.91 9.99 5.45
N GLY A 460 -3.31 11.14 5.78
CA GLY A 460 -1.97 11.47 5.36
C GLY A 460 -1.44 12.76 5.96
N ALA A 461 -0.21 13.07 5.58
CA ALA A 461 0.54 14.24 6.02
C ALA A 461 1.33 14.83 4.85
N ALA A 462 1.41 16.16 4.78
CA ALA A 462 2.07 16.91 3.72
C ALA A 462 2.84 18.11 4.29
N ALA A 463 4.02 18.38 3.72
CA ALA A 463 4.84 19.53 4.01
C ALA A 463 4.99 20.40 2.76
N PHE A 464 5.06 21.70 2.97
CA PHE A 464 5.07 22.71 1.92
C PHE A 464 6.16 23.74 2.19
N SER A 465 6.71 24.28 1.11
CA SER A 465 7.65 25.40 1.13
C SER A 465 7.05 26.60 0.40
N GLN A 466 7.24 27.78 0.98
CA GLN A 466 6.85 29.06 0.38
C GLN A 466 7.54 29.28 -0.96
#